data_AF-A0A653D7V6-F1
#
_entry.id   AF-A0A653D7V6-F1
#
_cell.length_a   1.000
_cell.length_b   1.000
_cell.length_c   1.000
_cell.angle_alpha   90.00
_cell.angle_beta   90.00
_cell.angle_gamma   90.00
#
_symmetry.space_group_name_H-M   'P 1'
#
loop_
_entity.id
_entity.type
_entity.pdbx_description
1 polymer ?
#
loop_
_entity_poly.entity_id
_entity_poly.type
_entity_poly.pdbx_seq_one_letter_code
_entity_poly.pdbx_strand_id
1 'polypeptide(L)'
;WPPCKEPSKFKRLLLSSPESKDDWQLYQINRFFYKTDDYEKAQKKLRLAELTSDLQTDGEDSCLKKRRRMRPRKLVSSGDESESDDTINTSIVTSRPPPVQLPQIVREISSPNVNRVEVDTLNTPSTSRTYKCQLDAAISTEQASFLKIARLLSHIKEQNNQIIEQNKQLLSFFQNRPNTEIGLNEEDFPTPIPLKTGENLKVFEDFLNTITQLKGFVNYLSKLGGKDVPSRTNRIIKEVLNDALARDYNFYGKRNKKAFCQLNLKKAVIEAVKLGDPSSTEKDIEDAIKIWLKHAPERLQRNGKQQK
;
A
#
# COMPACT_ATOMS: atom_id res chain seq x y z
N TRP A 1 38.54 2.47 -18.44
CA TRP A 1 37.32 3.19 -18.86
C TRP A 1 37.71 4.64 -19.14
N PRO A 2 37.17 5.32 -20.17
CA PRO A 2 37.92 6.19 -21.09
C PRO A 2 38.80 7.23 -20.37
N PRO A 3 40.04 7.50 -20.87
CA PRO A 3 41.04 8.32 -20.20
C PRO A 3 40.72 9.82 -20.31
N CYS A 4 39.54 10.23 -19.85
CA CYS A 4 39.08 11.62 -19.84
C CYS A 4 38.97 12.09 -18.38
N LYS A 5 39.70 13.14 -18.03
CA LYS A 5 39.64 13.77 -16.70
C LYS A 5 38.39 14.67 -16.54
N GLU A 6 37.81 15.12 -17.64
CA GLU A 6 36.65 16.01 -17.64
C GLU A 6 35.31 15.23 -17.56
N PRO A 7 34.43 15.57 -16.62
CA PRO A 7 33.16 14.85 -16.39
C PRO A 7 32.17 15.02 -17.56
N SER A 8 32.16 16.18 -18.22
CA SER A 8 31.27 16.46 -19.36
C SER A 8 31.64 15.62 -20.58
N LYS A 9 32.95 15.48 -20.84
CA LYS A 9 33.48 14.64 -21.92
C LYS A 9 33.24 13.17 -21.66
N PHE A 10 33.37 12.74 -20.40
CA PHE A 10 33.04 11.39 -19.96
C PHE A 10 31.57 11.04 -20.20
N LYS A 11 30.65 11.91 -19.73
CA LYS A 11 29.21 11.69 -19.90
C LYS A 11 28.83 11.60 -21.38
N ARG A 12 29.40 12.46 -22.23
CA ARG A 12 29.17 12.41 -23.68
C ARG A 12 29.62 11.08 -24.30
N LEU A 13 30.81 10.59 -23.94
CA LEU A 13 31.32 9.29 -24.43
C LEU A 13 30.48 8.10 -23.95
N LEU A 14 29.93 8.18 -22.74
CA LEU A 14 29.07 7.15 -22.18
C LEU A 14 27.73 7.05 -22.92
N LEU A 15 27.17 8.18 -23.38
CA LEU A 15 25.92 8.20 -24.14
C LEU A 15 26.12 7.94 -25.64
N SER A 16 27.24 8.36 -26.23
CA SER A 16 27.46 8.27 -27.68
C SER A 16 28.04 6.93 -28.15
N SER A 17 28.40 6.03 -27.22
CA SER A 17 28.98 4.69 -27.48
C SER A 17 29.95 4.63 -28.67
N PRO A 18 31.05 5.41 -28.68
CA PRO A 18 32.01 5.38 -29.78
C PRO A 18 32.79 4.06 -29.80
N GLU A 19 33.18 3.61 -31.00
CA GLU A 19 34.02 2.43 -31.19
C GLU A 19 35.33 2.58 -30.40
N SER A 20 35.69 1.53 -29.66
CA SER A 20 36.87 1.51 -28.80
C SER A 20 38.12 1.72 -29.64
N LYS A 21 38.89 2.79 -29.34
CA LYS A 21 40.26 2.91 -29.85
C LYS A 21 41.12 1.84 -29.19
N ASP A 22 41.99 1.19 -29.97
CA ASP A 22 42.83 0.04 -29.55
C ASP A 22 43.77 0.30 -28.35
N ASP A 23 43.93 1.55 -27.93
CA ASP A 23 44.82 1.96 -26.84
C ASP A 23 44.17 1.87 -25.43
N TRP A 24 43.05 1.16 -25.27
CA TRP A 24 42.34 1.10 -23.99
C TRP A 24 42.79 -0.09 -23.14
N GLN A 25 43.30 0.22 -21.93
CA GLN A 25 43.56 -0.81 -20.92
C GLN A 25 42.26 -1.56 -20.58
N LEU A 26 42.22 -2.86 -20.89
CA LEU A 26 41.11 -3.75 -20.57
C LEU A 26 41.23 -4.27 -19.13
N TYR A 27 40.11 -4.38 -18.45
CA TYR A 27 40.02 -4.89 -17.08
C TYR A 27 39.05 -6.07 -17.05
N GLN A 28 39.41 -7.13 -16.31
CA GLN A 28 38.53 -8.26 -16.09
C GLN A 28 37.44 -7.87 -15.09
N ILE A 29 36.18 -7.99 -15.49
CA ILE A 29 35.03 -7.70 -14.62
C ILE A 29 34.70 -8.96 -13.82
N ASN A 30 34.89 -8.90 -12.50
CA ASN A 30 34.65 -10.04 -11.60
C ASN A 30 33.16 -10.30 -11.34
N ARG A 31 32.33 -9.24 -11.33
CA ARG A 31 30.90 -9.34 -11.01
C ARG A 31 30.10 -8.22 -11.65
N PHE A 32 28.92 -8.57 -12.17
CA PHE A 32 27.90 -7.62 -12.59
C PHE A 32 26.79 -7.56 -11.53
N PHE A 33 26.48 -6.36 -11.04
CA PHE A 33 25.40 -6.16 -10.05
C PHE A 33 24.04 -5.95 -10.71
N TYR A 34 23.99 -5.28 -11.86
CA TYR A 34 22.77 -4.99 -12.63
C TYR A 34 23.12 -4.71 -14.09
N LYS A 35 22.24 -5.06 -15.03
CA LYS A 35 22.37 -4.77 -16.47
C LYS A 35 21.07 -4.14 -16.98
N THR A 36 21.18 -3.05 -17.71
CA THR A 36 20.06 -2.40 -18.40
C THR A 36 20.60 -1.59 -19.57
N ASP A 37 19.78 -1.40 -20.59
CA ASP A 37 20.10 -0.58 -21.75
C ASP A 37 19.69 0.90 -21.56
N ASP A 38 19.01 1.22 -20.45
CA ASP A 38 18.59 2.58 -20.09
C ASP A 38 19.59 3.26 -19.14
N TYR A 39 20.21 4.34 -19.62
CA TYR A 39 21.21 5.12 -18.89
C TYR A 39 20.67 5.71 -17.57
N GLU A 40 19.44 6.25 -17.57
CA GLU A 40 18.87 6.88 -16.38
C GLU A 40 18.57 5.84 -15.30
N LYS A 41 18.07 4.67 -15.72
CA LYS A 41 17.82 3.53 -14.85
C LYS A 41 19.11 3.00 -14.24
N ALA A 42 20.17 2.87 -15.05
CA ALA A 42 21.50 2.49 -14.58
C ALA A 42 22.06 3.48 -13.54
N GLN A 43 21.92 4.79 -13.78
CA GLN A 43 22.42 5.82 -12.87
C GLN A 43 21.72 5.81 -11.51
N LYS A 44 20.40 5.58 -11.47
CA LYS A 44 19.64 5.44 -10.21
C LYS A 44 20.12 4.22 -9.40
N LYS A 45 20.42 3.11 -10.09
CA LYS A 45 20.90 1.86 -9.47
C LYS A 45 22.38 1.91 -9.07
N LEU A 46 23.20 2.76 -9.69
CA LEU A 46 24.62 2.94 -9.36
C LEU A 46 24.83 3.35 -7.90
N ARG A 47 24.07 4.34 -7.41
CA ARG A 47 24.17 4.78 -6.01
C ARG A 47 23.81 3.68 -5.01
N LEU A 48 22.89 2.80 -5.40
CA LEU A 48 22.48 1.67 -4.57
C LEU A 48 23.58 0.59 -4.57
N ALA A 49 24.30 0.43 -5.68
CA ALA A 49 25.38 -0.55 -5.86
C ALA A 49 26.60 -0.28 -4.95
N GLU A 50 26.83 0.99 -4.60
CA GLU A 50 27.89 1.39 -3.67
C GLU A 50 27.63 0.88 -2.25
N LEU A 51 26.36 0.74 -1.88
CA LEU A 51 25.94 0.40 -0.52
C LEU A 51 25.54 -1.07 -0.39
N THR A 52 24.96 -1.67 -1.43
CA THR A 52 24.43 -3.03 -1.38
C THR A 52 24.87 -3.88 -2.57
N SER A 53 25.25 -5.13 -2.26
CA SER A 53 25.62 -6.11 -3.28
C SER A 53 24.44 -6.76 -4.01
N ASP A 54 23.22 -6.47 -3.55
CA ASP A 54 21.96 -6.97 -4.11
C ASP A 54 21.14 -5.80 -4.66
N LEU A 55 21.04 -5.74 -5.98
CA LEU A 55 20.28 -4.74 -6.72
C LEU A 55 19.06 -5.33 -7.44
N GLN A 56 18.76 -6.60 -7.18
CA GLN A 56 17.67 -7.32 -7.83
C GLN A 56 16.34 -6.76 -7.35
N THR A 57 15.78 -5.82 -8.11
CA THR A 57 14.34 -5.56 -8.09
C THR A 57 13.67 -6.68 -8.86
N ASP A 58 12.68 -7.32 -8.23
CA ASP A 58 12.04 -8.59 -8.60
C ASP A 58 11.18 -8.53 -9.88
N GLY A 59 11.71 -7.96 -10.97
CA GLY A 59 10.92 -7.64 -12.16
C GLY A 59 11.62 -7.68 -13.51
N GLU A 60 12.95 -7.64 -13.62
CA GLU A 60 13.61 -7.59 -14.93
C GLU A 60 14.93 -8.38 -14.97
N ASP A 61 15.01 -9.31 -15.91
CA ASP A 61 16.15 -10.18 -16.29
C ASP A 61 16.63 -11.25 -15.29
N SER A 62 16.00 -12.44 -15.37
CA SER A 62 16.58 -13.68 -14.85
C SER A 62 16.95 -14.65 -15.97
N CYS A 63 17.97 -14.31 -16.76
CA CYS A 63 18.82 -15.33 -17.38
C CYS A 63 20.15 -15.31 -16.62
N LEU A 64 20.46 -16.43 -15.94
CA LEU A 64 21.78 -16.98 -15.56
C LEU A 64 21.73 -17.72 -14.20
N LYS A 65 21.75 -19.06 -14.32
CA LYS A 65 22.16 -20.12 -13.37
C LYS A 65 21.70 -19.99 -11.90
N LYS A 66 20.60 -20.68 -11.59
CA LYS A 66 20.18 -21.03 -10.21
C LYS A 66 21.35 -21.69 -9.45
N ARG A 67 21.86 -21.05 -8.38
CA ARG A 67 22.69 -21.75 -7.38
C ARG A 67 21.81 -22.76 -6.65
N ARG A 68 22.22 -24.04 -6.63
CA ARG A 68 21.60 -25.06 -5.76
C ARG A 68 21.83 -24.65 -4.31
N ARG A 69 20.76 -24.44 -3.55
CA ARG A 69 20.83 -24.34 -2.08
C ARG A 69 21.17 -25.73 -1.54
N MET A 70 22.27 -25.85 -0.80
CA MET A 70 22.51 -27.03 0.03
C MET A 70 21.58 -26.95 1.24
N ARG A 71 20.91 -28.06 1.56
CA ARG A 71 20.14 -28.18 2.80
C ARG A 71 21.13 -28.29 3.97
N PRO A 72 20.85 -27.71 5.14
CA PRO A 72 21.70 -27.91 6.31
C PRO A 72 21.75 -29.40 6.65
N ARG A 73 22.94 -29.91 7.02
CA ARG A 73 23.10 -31.30 7.46
C ARG A 73 22.23 -31.51 8.70
N LYS A 74 21.30 -32.46 8.63
CA LYS A 74 20.72 -33.06 9.83
C LYS A 74 21.84 -33.81 10.54
N LEU A 75 22.06 -33.48 11.81
CA LEU A 75 22.79 -34.35 12.72
C LEU A 75 21.94 -35.60 12.93
N VAL A 76 22.50 -36.74 12.57
CA VAL A 76 22.10 -38.05 13.11
C VAL A 76 23.04 -38.26 14.29
N SER A 77 22.51 -38.57 15.46
CA SER A 77 23.32 -39.11 16.56
C SER A 77 22.57 -40.27 17.20
N SER A 78 23.00 -41.47 16.82
CA SER A 78 23.10 -42.64 17.70
C SER A 78 24.47 -42.50 18.37
N GLY A 79 24.71 -42.59 19.66
CA GLY A 79 23.94 -42.99 20.83
C GLY A 79 24.95 -43.08 22.00
N ASP A 80 24.41 -43.25 23.20
CA ASP A 80 25.10 -43.60 24.44
C ASP A 80 25.71 -42.49 25.32
N GLU A 81 25.55 -42.73 26.62
CA GLU A 81 25.63 -41.83 27.77
C GLU A 81 27.07 -41.52 28.22
N SER A 82 27.27 -40.33 28.80
CA SER A 82 27.96 -40.06 30.08
C SER A 82 28.72 -38.73 30.09
N GLU A 83 28.60 -38.07 31.23
CA GLU A 83 29.01 -36.72 31.64
C GLU A 83 30.52 -36.45 31.60
N SER A 84 30.90 -35.18 31.33
CA SER A 84 31.67 -34.33 32.27
C SER A 84 32.07 -32.99 31.64
N ASP A 85 32.06 -31.96 32.50
CA ASP A 85 32.41 -30.54 32.34
C ASP A 85 33.55 -30.17 31.37
N ASP A 86 33.39 -29.03 30.68
CA ASP A 86 34.19 -27.85 31.03
C ASP A 86 33.68 -26.56 30.34
N THR A 87 33.67 -25.51 31.14
CA THR A 87 33.16 -24.16 30.90
C THR A 87 34.11 -23.35 30.00
N ILE A 88 33.59 -22.38 29.22
CA ILE A 88 34.11 -21.00 29.15
C ILE A 88 33.10 -20.09 28.41
N ASN A 89 32.79 -19.01 29.13
CA ASN A 89 32.07 -17.79 28.76
C ASN A 89 32.54 -17.14 27.44
N THR A 90 31.64 -16.45 26.74
CA THR A 90 31.64 -14.97 26.68
C THR A 90 30.35 -14.46 26.05
N SER A 91 29.52 -13.87 26.90
CA SER A 91 28.40 -12.99 26.61
C SER A 91 28.86 -11.66 26.00
N ILE A 92 28.32 -11.26 24.85
CA ILE A 92 28.32 -9.84 24.41
C ILE A 92 26.89 -9.33 24.49
N VAL A 93 26.60 -8.71 25.63
CA VAL A 93 25.45 -7.85 25.88
C VAL A 93 25.76 -6.48 25.27
N THR A 94 24.92 -5.97 24.37
CA THR A 94 24.98 -4.57 23.95
C THR A 94 23.97 -3.77 24.79
N SER A 95 24.48 -2.77 25.52
CA SER A 95 23.71 -1.89 26.41
C SER A 95 23.00 -0.77 25.66
N ARG A 96 21.79 -0.41 26.14
CA ARG A 96 20.96 0.71 25.66
C ARG A 96 21.52 2.07 26.11
N PRO A 97 21.44 3.14 25.30
CA PRO A 97 21.91 4.48 25.71
C PRO A 97 20.94 5.15 26.71
N PRO A 98 21.43 6.10 27.53
CA PRO A 98 20.63 6.77 28.56
C PRO A 98 19.71 7.87 27.99
N PRO A 99 18.66 8.28 28.74
CA PRO A 99 17.72 9.30 28.28
C PRO A 99 18.26 10.72 28.47
N VAL A 100 18.01 11.58 27.49
CA VAL A 100 18.31 13.03 27.51
C VAL A 100 17.27 13.76 28.36
N GLN A 101 17.72 14.58 29.33
CA GLN A 101 16.86 15.52 30.07
C GLN A 101 16.91 16.90 29.40
N LEU A 102 15.73 17.50 29.17
CA LEU A 102 15.59 18.89 28.70
C LEU A 102 15.48 19.84 29.91
N PRO A 103 16.12 21.03 29.89
CA PRO A 103 16.02 22.00 30.98
C PRO A 103 14.65 22.70 31.01
N GLN A 104 14.12 22.88 32.23
CA GLN A 104 13.00 23.78 32.51
C GLN A 104 13.46 25.25 32.43
N ILE A 105 12.76 26.04 31.62
CA ILE A 105 12.84 27.51 31.66
C ILE A 105 11.64 28.00 32.45
N VAL A 106 11.92 28.57 33.63
CA VAL A 106 11.01 29.40 34.41
C VAL A 106 11.55 30.82 34.34
N ARG A 107 10.67 31.80 34.05
CA ARG A 107 10.61 33.19 34.57
C ARG A 107 9.76 34.04 33.61
N GLU A 108 8.58 34.43 34.04
CA GLU A 108 8.22 35.67 34.76
C GLU A 108 7.65 36.70 33.79
N ILE A 109 6.32 36.87 33.85
CA ILE A 109 5.61 37.93 33.13
C ILE A 109 5.49 39.10 34.11
N SER A 110 6.30 40.14 33.89
CA SER A 110 6.12 41.43 34.55
C SER A 110 4.96 42.18 33.88
N SER A 111 3.93 42.51 34.66
CA SER A 111 2.88 43.46 34.28
C SER A 111 3.43 44.89 34.23
N PRO A 112 3.01 45.73 33.27
CA PRO A 112 3.37 47.14 33.29
C PRO A 112 2.51 47.93 34.29
N ASN A 113 3.22 48.83 34.96
CA ASN A 113 2.81 49.76 35.99
C ASN A 113 1.90 50.87 35.42
N VAL A 114 0.78 51.16 36.09
CA VAL A 114 -0.14 52.26 35.75
C VAL A 114 0.42 53.54 36.34
N ASN A 115 0.75 54.51 35.49
CA ASN A 115 1.15 55.84 35.92
C ASN A 115 -0.02 56.59 36.56
N ARG A 116 0.22 56.97 37.81
CA ARG A 116 -0.51 57.88 38.67
C ARG A 116 -0.36 59.31 38.16
N VAL A 117 -1.48 60.03 38.02
CA VAL A 117 -1.50 61.51 37.97
C VAL A 117 -2.58 61.98 38.96
N GLU A 118 -2.12 62.61 40.03
CA GLU A 118 -2.81 63.57 40.89
C GLU A 118 -2.82 64.93 40.17
N VAL A 119 -3.73 65.91 40.29
CA VAL A 119 -4.83 66.29 41.19
C VAL A 119 -5.54 67.46 40.46
N ASP A 120 -6.86 67.61 40.58
CA ASP A 120 -7.41 68.91 41.02
C ASP A 120 -8.89 68.82 41.43
N THR A 121 -9.13 69.30 42.64
CA THR A 121 -10.43 69.37 43.31
C THR A 121 -11.13 70.67 43.00
N LEU A 122 -12.43 70.63 42.67
CA LEU A 122 -13.38 71.67 43.05
C LEU A 122 -14.66 71.04 43.59
N ASN A 123 -14.98 71.40 44.83
CA ASN A 123 -16.13 70.94 45.59
C ASN A 123 -17.40 71.69 45.17
N THR A 124 -18.47 70.95 44.89
CA THR A 124 -19.85 71.49 44.90
C THR A 124 -20.78 70.39 45.45
N PRO A 125 -21.65 70.67 46.44
CA PRO A 125 -22.54 69.66 46.99
C PRO A 125 -23.86 69.68 46.24
N SER A 126 -24.26 68.59 45.56
CA SER A 126 -25.69 68.32 45.36
C SER A 126 -25.98 66.92 44.83
N THR A 127 -26.74 66.17 45.63
CA THR A 127 -27.80 65.24 45.22
C THR A 127 -27.53 64.34 44.00
N SER A 128 -26.83 63.21 44.17
CA SER A 128 -26.66 62.23 43.08
C SER A 128 -26.70 60.75 43.49
N ARG A 129 -27.06 60.42 44.74
CA ARG A 129 -27.05 59.01 45.20
C ARG A 129 -28.12 58.13 44.54
N THR A 130 -29.19 58.70 43.99
CA THR A 130 -30.30 57.90 43.42
C THR A 130 -30.06 57.50 41.96
N TYR A 131 -29.44 58.35 41.13
CA TYR A 131 -29.24 58.08 39.70
C TYR A 131 -28.07 57.14 39.42
N LYS A 132 -27.07 57.10 40.32
CA LYS A 132 -25.88 56.24 40.16
C LYS A 132 -26.21 54.76 40.37
N CYS A 133 -27.02 54.44 41.40
CA CYS A 133 -27.47 53.07 41.65
C CYS A 133 -28.36 52.48 40.54
N GLN A 134 -29.07 53.31 39.79
CA GLN A 134 -29.95 52.86 38.70
C GLN A 134 -29.17 52.56 37.42
N LEU A 135 -28.10 53.31 37.14
CA LEU A 135 -27.22 53.08 36.00
C LEU A 135 -26.30 51.87 36.22
N ASP A 136 -25.76 51.71 37.44
CA ASP A 136 -24.92 50.55 37.80
C ASP A 136 -25.72 49.23 37.77
N ALA A 137 -27.00 49.26 38.17
CA ALA A 137 -27.89 48.10 38.08
C ALA A 137 -28.20 47.72 36.62
N ALA A 138 -28.46 48.70 35.75
CA ALA A 138 -28.72 48.48 34.32
C ALA A 138 -27.49 47.90 33.58
N ILE A 139 -26.32 48.48 33.82
CA ILE A 139 -25.02 48.00 33.27
C ILE A 139 -24.72 46.59 33.79
N SER A 140 -24.98 46.31 35.07
CA SER A 140 -24.80 44.98 35.65
C SER A 140 -25.77 43.94 35.06
N THR A 141 -27.02 44.32 34.76
CA THR A 141 -27.98 43.42 34.10
C THR A 141 -27.64 43.15 32.64
N GLU A 142 -27.09 44.14 31.91
CA GLU A 142 -26.67 44.02 30.51
C GLU A 142 -25.37 43.19 30.37
N GLN A 143 -24.44 43.33 31.32
CA GLN A 143 -23.28 42.44 31.41
C GLN A 143 -23.70 41.00 31.76
N ALA A 144 -24.71 40.82 32.60
CA ALA A 144 -25.22 39.49 32.94
C ALA A 144 -25.93 38.82 31.76
N SER A 145 -26.68 39.56 30.94
CA SER A 145 -27.27 39.03 29.70
C SER A 145 -26.21 38.73 28.64
N PHE A 146 -25.18 39.58 28.49
CA PHE A 146 -24.03 39.31 27.61
C PHE A 146 -23.30 38.03 28.00
N LEU A 147 -23.03 37.81 29.29
CA LEU A 147 -22.40 36.57 29.77
C LEU A 147 -23.27 35.33 29.52
N LYS A 148 -24.60 35.46 29.62
CA LYS A 148 -25.52 34.37 29.25
C LYS A 148 -25.44 34.05 27.76
N ILE A 149 -25.45 35.06 26.90
CA ILE A 149 -25.31 34.90 25.45
C ILE A 149 -23.95 34.28 25.10
N ALA A 150 -22.86 34.74 25.70
CA ALA A 150 -21.51 34.20 25.49
C ALA A 150 -21.41 32.73 25.89
N ARG A 151 -22.03 32.33 27.02
CA ARG A 151 -22.11 30.92 27.44
C ARG A 151 -22.89 30.07 26.43
N LEU A 152 -24.03 30.57 25.95
CA LEU A 152 -24.82 29.87 24.93
C LEU A 152 -24.03 29.72 23.62
N LEU A 153 -23.34 30.77 23.17
CA LEU A 153 -22.48 30.71 21.97
C LEU A 153 -21.33 29.72 22.16
N SER A 154 -20.71 29.69 23.34
CA SER A 154 -19.68 28.70 23.66
C SER A 154 -20.23 27.28 23.61
N HIS A 155 -21.45 27.07 24.13
CA HIS A 155 -22.10 25.77 24.08
C HIS A 155 -22.44 25.34 22.65
N ILE A 156 -22.99 26.24 21.83
CA ILE A 156 -23.29 25.98 20.42
C ILE A 156 -22.00 25.66 19.64
N LYS A 157 -20.91 26.38 19.89
CA LYS A 157 -19.61 26.11 19.27
C LYS A 157 -19.10 24.71 19.62
N GLU A 158 -19.22 24.33 20.89
CA GLU A 158 -18.83 22.99 21.36
C GLU A 158 -19.69 21.91 20.70
N GLN A 159 -21.01 22.11 20.63
CA GLN A 159 -21.92 21.20 19.92
C GLN A 159 -21.56 21.07 18.43
N ASN A 160 -21.25 22.18 17.75
CA ASN A 160 -20.82 22.14 16.34
C ASN A 160 -19.51 21.37 16.15
N ASN A 161 -18.55 21.53 17.05
CA ASN A 161 -17.30 20.75 17.02
C ASN A 161 -17.57 19.26 17.20
N GLN A 162 -18.47 18.89 18.11
CA GLN A 162 -18.90 17.51 18.31
C GLN A 162 -19.59 16.94 17.07
N ILE A 163 -20.47 17.71 16.41
CA ILE A 163 -21.12 17.32 15.14
C ILE A 163 -20.07 17.11 14.04
N ILE A 164 -19.08 17.99 13.92
CA ILE A 164 -17.99 17.86 12.95
C ILE A 164 -17.23 16.55 13.20
N GLU A 165 -16.93 16.23 14.45
CA GLU A 165 -16.20 15.01 14.81
C GLU A 165 -17.03 13.74 14.55
N GLN A 166 -18.32 13.77 14.88
CA GLN A 166 -19.26 12.70 14.53
C GLN A 166 -19.34 12.50 13.00
N ASN A 167 -19.39 13.58 12.23
CA ASN A 167 -19.40 13.51 10.77
C ASN A 167 -18.10 12.92 10.22
N LYS A 168 -16.93 13.26 10.78
CA LYS A 168 -15.66 12.63 10.40
C LYS A 168 -15.65 11.14 10.71
N GLN A 169 -16.14 10.74 11.88
CA GLN A 169 -16.25 9.34 12.26
C GLN A 169 -17.18 8.57 11.31
N LEU A 170 -18.35 9.13 10.97
CA LEU A 170 -19.26 8.57 9.98
C LEU A 170 -18.59 8.41 8.61
N LEU A 171 -17.90 9.44 8.11
CA LEU A 171 -17.17 9.37 6.85
C LEU A 171 -16.10 8.27 6.87
N SER A 172 -15.35 8.14 7.96
CA SER A 172 -14.36 7.07 8.12
C SER A 172 -15.01 5.68 8.11
N PHE A 173 -16.21 5.55 8.69
CA PHE A 173 -16.96 4.29 8.70
C PHE A 173 -17.46 3.92 7.30
N PHE A 174 -17.91 4.89 6.51
CA PHE A 174 -18.31 4.66 5.11
C PHE A 174 -17.12 4.35 4.19
N GLN A 175 -15.97 5.00 4.40
CA GLN A 175 -14.75 4.72 3.64
C GLN A 175 -14.16 3.34 3.97
N ASN A 176 -14.34 2.88 5.20
CA ASN A 176 -13.84 1.59 5.68
C ASN A 176 -14.84 0.45 5.53
N ARG A 177 -16.09 0.72 5.14
CA ARG A 177 -16.99 -0.34 4.67
C ARG A 177 -16.47 -0.80 3.31
N PRO A 178 -16.18 -2.10 3.09
CA PRO A 178 -16.11 -2.60 1.73
C PRO A 178 -17.48 -2.31 1.11
N ASN A 179 -17.51 -1.46 0.07
CA ASN A 179 -18.69 -1.03 -0.68
C ASN A 179 -19.88 -1.97 -0.49
N THR A 180 -20.82 -1.56 0.36
CA THR A 180 -22.10 -2.26 0.54
C THR A 180 -22.87 -2.17 -0.78
N GLU A 181 -23.04 -3.34 -1.41
CA GLU A 181 -24.12 -3.68 -2.35
C GLU A 181 -24.16 -3.00 -3.73
N ILE A 182 -23.10 -3.14 -4.52
CA ILE A 182 -23.31 -3.40 -5.96
C ILE A 182 -23.36 -4.93 -6.09
N GLY A 183 -24.47 -5.52 -5.66
CA GLY A 183 -24.72 -6.94 -5.83
C GLY A 183 -25.12 -7.19 -7.26
N LEU A 184 -24.14 -7.38 -8.16
CA LEU A 184 -24.46 -7.87 -9.50
C LEU A 184 -25.00 -9.29 -9.38
N ASN A 185 -26.16 -9.51 -9.97
CA ASN A 185 -26.73 -10.82 -10.20
C ASN A 185 -26.30 -11.32 -11.58
N GLU A 186 -26.53 -12.61 -11.84
CA GLU A 186 -26.19 -13.21 -13.14
C GLU A 186 -26.89 -12.53 -14.33
N GLU A 187 -28.04 -11.92 -14.09
CA GLU A 187 -28.82 -11.19 -15.11
C GLU A 187 -28.20 -9.84 -15.49
N ASP A 188 -27.34 -9.26 -14.64
CA ASP A 188 -26.69 -7.98 -14.91
C ASP A 188 -25.46 -8.15 -15.83
N PHE A 189 -25.09 -9.39 -16.17
CA PHE A 189 -23.91 -9.66 -16.98
C PHE A 189 -24.19 -9.50 -18.47
N PRO A 190 -23.25 -8.90 -19.23
CA PRO A 190 -23.45 -8.63 -20.65
C PRO A 190 -23.51 -9.91 -21.49
N THR A 191 -22.96 -11.02 -21.00
CA THR A 191 -23.05 -12.33 -21.64
C THR A 191 -23.17 -13.42 -20.58
N PRO A 192 -23.84 -14.55 -20.90
CA PRO A 192 -23.94 -15.68 -19.99
C PRO A 192 -22.56 -16.27 -19.69
N ILE A 193 -22.28 -16.48 -18.41
CA ILE A 193 -21.14 -17.26 -17.93
C ILE A 193 -21.53 -18.75 -17.82
N PRO A 194 -20.59 -19.70 -17.99
CA PRO A 194 -19.18 -19.53 -18.33
C PRO A 194 -18.97 -19.11 -19.80
N LEU A 195 -18.02 -18.21 -20.02
CA LEU A 195 -17.66 -17.65 -21.34
C LEU A 195 -17.09 -18.73 -22.26
N LYS A 196 -17.70 -18.92 -23.44
CA LYS A 196 -17.36 -20.00 -24.40
C LYS A 196 -16.56 -19.52 -25.61
N THR A 197 -16.76 -18.28 -26.03
CA THR A 197 -16.17 -17.72 -27.25
C THR A 197 -15.28 -16.52 -26.94
N GLY A 198 -14.32 -16.25 -27.82
CA GLY A 198 -13.47 -15.07 -27.69
C GLY A 198 -14.23 -13.75 -27.82
N GLU A 199 -15.36 -13.75 -28.53
CA GLU A 199 -16.24 -12.57 -28.68
C GLU A 199 -16.96 -12.24 -27.38
N ASN A 200 -17.58 -13.23 -26.73
CA ASN A 200 -18.23 -13.03 -25.43
C ASN A 200 -17.21 -12.52 -24.40
N LEU A 201 -15.99 -13.04 -24.43
CA LEU A 201 -14.92 -12.56 -23.55
C LEU A 201 -14.56 -11.10 -23.82
N LYS A 202 -14.50 -10.64 -25.08
CA LYS A 202 -14.23 -9.23 -25.38
C LYS A 202 -15.32 -8.32 -24.81
N VAL A 203 -16.59 -8.65 -25.06
CA VAL A 203 -17.72 -7.89 -24.52
C VAL A 203 -17.69 -7.85 -22.99
N PHE A 204 -17.34 -8.97 -22.37
CA PHE A 204 -17.21 -9.05 -20.91
C PHE A 204 -16.02 -8.22 -20.38
N GLU A 205 -14.90 -8.21 -21.09
CA GLU A 205 -13.73 -7.39 -20.74
C GLU A 205 -14.03 -5.89 -20.84
N ASP A 206 -14.80 -5.48 -21.86
CA ASP A 206 -15.25 -4.10 -22.01
C ASP A 206 -16.17 -3.67 -20.86
N PHE A 207 -17.07 -4.56 -20.42
CA PHE A 207 -17.89 -4.36 -19.22
C PHE A 207 -17.03 -4.19 -17.95
N LEU A 208 -15.99 -5.00 -17.80
CA LEU A 208 -15.06 -4.95 -16.65
C LEU A 208 -14.11 -3.74 -16.65
N ASN A 209 -14.06 -2.93 -17.72
CA ASN A 209 -13.26 -1.69 -17.72
C ASN A 209 -13.81 -0.64 -16.74
N THR A 210 -15.10 -0.72 -16.40
CA THR A 210 -15.71 0.22 -15.46
C THR A 210 -15.48 -0.24 -14.02
N ILE A 211 -14.94 0.64 -13.17
CA ILE A 211 -14.59 0.32 -11.77
C ILE A 211 -15.78 -0.20 -10.97
N THR A 212 -16.99 0.34 -11.18
CA THR A 212 -18.21 -0.12 -10.49
C THR A 212 -18.56 -1.55 -10.87
N GLN A 213 -18.49 -1.88 -12.17
CA GLN A 213 -18.78 -3.22 -12.67
C GLN A 213 -17.72 -4.24 -12.25
N LEU A 214 -16.44 -3.86 -12.31
CA LEU A 214 -15.35 -4.67 -11.80
C LEU A 214 -15.55 -5.01 -10.32
N LYS A 215 -15.85 -4.03 -9.47
CA LYS A 215 -16.10 -4.23 -8.03
C LYS A 215 -17.34 -5.10 -7.78
N GLY A 216 -18.43 -4.86 -8.49
CA GLY A 216 -19.63 -5.67 -8.40
C GLY A 216 -19.37 -7.13 -8.78
N PHE A 217 -18.58 -7.33 -9.83
CA PHE A 217 -18.19 -8.66 -10.30
C PHE A 217 -17.25 -9.37 -9.32
N VAL A 218 -16.27 -8.66 -8.76
CA VAL A 218 -15.40 -9.16 -7.68
C VAL A 218 -16.22 -9.63 -6.48
N ASN A 219 -17.24 -8.84 -6.09
CA ASN A 219 -18.12 -9.20 -4.99
C ASN A 219 -18.94 -10.46 -5.33
N TYR A 220 -19.47 -10.58 -6.55
CA TYR A 220 -20.14 -11.80 -7.02
C TYR A 220 -19.21 -13.02 -6.94
N LEU A 221 -17.99 -12.94 -7.48
CA LEU A 221 -17.03 -14.04 -7.48
C LEU A 221 -16.57 -14.45 -6.08
N SER A 222 -16.50 -13.51 -5.14
CA SER A 222 -16.10 -13.78 -3.75
C SER A 222 -17.05 -14.74 -3.04
N LYS A 223 -18.32 -14.83 -3.47
CA LYS A 223 -19.35 -15.71 -2.89
C LYS A 223 -19.09 -17.20 -3.13
N LEU A 224 -18.30 -17.57 -4.14
CA LEU A 224 -18.05 -18.97 -4.52
C LEU A 224 -17.24 -19.77 -3.47
N GLY A 225 -16.50 -19.05 -2.60
CA GLY A 225 -15.75 -19.63 -1.48
C GLY A 225 -14.67 -20.65 -1.88
N GLY A 226 -14.10 -21.32 -0.87
CA GLY A 226 -13.03 -22.32 -1.05
C GLY A 226 -12.16 -22.42 0.20
N LYS A 227 -11.61 -23.62 0.45
CA LYS A 227 -10.80 -23.90 1.65
C LYS A 227 -9.43 -23.20 1.58
N ASP A 228 -8.79 -23.28 0.43
CA ASP A 228 -7.43 -22.83 0.16
C ASP A 228 -7.38 -21.99 -1.13
N VAL A 229 -6.31 -21.20 -1.28
CA VAL A 229 -6.11 -20.29 -2.42
C VAL A 229 -6.28 -21.01 -3.76
N PRO A 230 -5.59 -22.13 -4.07
CA PRO A 230 -5.79 -22.84 -5.33
C PRO A 230 -7.24 -23.28 -5.56
N SER A 231 -7.90 -23.86 -4.57
CA SER A 231 -9.29 -24.30 -4.72
C SER A 231 -10.24 -23.13 -4.99
N ARG A 232 -10.06 -22.00 -4.28
CA ARG A 232 -10.87 -20.79 -4.45
C ARG A 232 -10.67 -20.19 -5.83
N THR A 233 -9.41 -20.01 -6.25
CA THR A 233 -9.06 -19.55 -7.60
C THR A 233 -9.63 -20.45 -8.68
N ASN A 234 -9.49 -21.78 -8.55
CA ASN A 234 -9.97 -22.74 -9.54
C ASN A 234 -11.49 -22.75 -9.67
N ARG A 235 -12.22 -22.57 -8.55
CA ARG A 235 -13.69 -22.44 -8.56
C ARG A 235 -14.12 -21.18 -9.31
N ILE A 236 -13.50 -20.05 -8.99
CA ILE A 236 -13.78 -18.77 -9.64
C ILE A 236 -13.56 -18.86 -11.15
N ILE A 237 -12.38 -19.33 -11.59
CA ILE A 237 -12.08 -19.37 -13.03
C ILE A 237 -13.02 -20.35 -13.77
N LYS A 238 -13.36 -21.47 -13.15
CA LYS A 238 -14.28 -22.46 -13.74
C LYS A 238 -15.68 -21.86 -13.96
N GLU A 239 -16.13 -20.98 -13.07
CA GLU A 239 -17.42 -20.31 -13.20
C GLU A 239 -17.44 -19.32 -14.38
N VAL A 240 -16.34 -18.59 -14.56
CA VAL A 240 -16.29 -17.51 -15.56
C VAL A 240 -15.84 -18.00 -16.93
N LEU A 241 -14.93 -18.98 -17.01
CA LEU A 241 -14.25 -19.34 -18.25
C LEU A 241 -14.41 -20.84 -18.56
N ASN A 242 -14.98 -21.14 -19.72
CA ASN A 242 -15.11 -22.52 -20.18
C ASN A 242 -13.75 -23.09 -20.62
N ASP A 243 -13.54 -24.40 -20.42
CA ASP A 243 -12.31 -25.11 -20.79
C ASP A 243 -12.00 -25.01 -22.30
N ALA A 244 -13.03 -24.93 -23.15
CA ALA A 244 -12.90 -24.78 -24.60
C ALA A 244 -12.18 -23.49 -24.98
N LEU A 245 -12.50 -22.39 -24.29
CA LEU A 245 -11.88 -21.08 -24.45
C LEU A 245 -10.55 -21.01 -23.72
N ALA A 246 -10.48 -21.53 -22.49
CA ALA A 246 -9.28 -21.53 -21.66
C ALA A 246 -8.07 -22.22 -22.34
N ARG A 247 -8.30 -23.23 -23.18
CA ARG A 247 -7.28 -23.90 -24.00
C ARG A 247 -6.44 -22.92 -24.84
N ASP A 248 -7.04 -21.83 -25.32
CA ASP A 248 -6.41 -20.85 -26.21
C ASP A 248 -5.62 -19.79 -25.45
N TYR A 249 -5.65 -19.84 -24.12
CA TYR A 249 -4.93 -18.93 -23.24
C TYR A 249 -3.78 -19.63 -22.52
N ASN A 250 -2.77 -18.85 -22.19
CA ASN A 250 -1.89 -19.14 -21.08
C ASN A 250 -1.62 -17.84 -20.32
N PHE A 251 -0.94 -17.92 -19.19
CA PHE A 251 -0.79 -16.74 -18.33
C PHE A 251 -0.09 -15.57 -19.04
N TYR A 252 0.99 -15.82 -19.80
CA TYR A 252 1.82 -14.77 -20.40
C TYR A 252 1.62 -14.55 -21.92
N GLY A 253 0.77 -15.33 -22.59
CA GLY A 253 0.53 -15.27 -24.03
C GLY A 253 1.63 -15.85 -24.93
N LYS A 254 2.32 -16.92 -24.49
CA LYS A 254 3.41 -17.54 -25.29
C LYS A 254 2.90 -18.64 -26.23
N ARG A 255 3.68 -18.98 -27.27
CA ARG A 255 3.43 -20.13 -28.19
C ARG A 255 2.05 -20.09 -28.85
N ASN A 256 1.72 -18.98 -29.50
CA ASN A 256 0.45 -18.76 -30.23
C ASN A 256 -0.82 -18.81 -29.36
N LYS A 257 -0.68 -18.62 -28.04
CA LYS A 257 -1.80 -18.47 -27.12
C LYS A 257 -1.92 -17.03 -26.66
N LYS A 258 -3.14 -16.62 -26.27
CA LYS A 258 -3.41 -15.27 -25.76
C LYS A 258 -2.99 -15.15 -24.29
N ALA A 259 -2.64 -13.93 -23.87
CA ALA A 259 -2.17 -13.63 -22.52
C ALA A 259 -3.33 -13.39 -21.57
N PHE A 260 -3.52 -14.28 -20.60
CA PHE A 260 -4.52 -14.09 -19.55
C PHE A 260 -4.16 -12.95 -18.60
N CYS A 261 -2.86 -12.68 -18.37
CA CYS A 261 -2.43 -11.63 -17.45
C CYS A 261 -2.81 -10.20 -17.89
N GLN A 262 -3.14 -10.01 -19.17
CA GLN A 262 -3.56 -8.72 -19.74
C GLN A 262 -5.06 -8.46 -19.56
N LEU A 263 -5.84 -9.48 -19.21
CA LEU A 263 -7.29 -9.39 -19.05
C LEU A 263 -7.64 -8.74 -17.69
N ASN A 264 -8.69 -7.92 -17.65
CA ASN A 264 -9.28 -7.44 -16.41
C ASN A 264 -9.87 -8.60 -15.59
N LEU A 265 -10.23 -9.72 -16.23
CA LEU A 265 -10.58 -10.94 -15.52
C LEU A 265 -9.47 -11.40 -14.55
N LYS A 266 -8.18 -11.20 -14.88
CA LYS A 266 -7.08 -11.48 -13.94
C LYS A 266 -7.18 -10.65 -12.66
N LYS A 267 -7.47 -9.35 -12.80
CA LYS A 267 -7.65 -8.44 -11.66
C LYS A 267 -8.85 -8.88 -10.83
N ALA A 268 -9.99 -9.14 -11.48
CA ALA A 268 -11.20 -9.57 -10.81
C ALA A 268 -11.02 -10.88 -10.01
N VAL A 269 -10.33 -11.87 -10.58
CA VAL A 269 -10.04 -13.14 -9.90
C VAL A 269 -9.14 -12.91 -8.67
N ILE A 270 -8.10 -12.09 -8.80
CA ILE A 270 -7.17 -11.81 -7.69
C ILE A 270 -7.88 -11.08 -6.55
N GLU A 271 -8.63 -10.02 -6.87
CA GLU A 271 -9.36 -9.26 -5.87
C GLU A 271 -10.43 -10.11 -5.18
N ALA A 272 -11.16 -10.96 -5.92
CA ALA A 272 -12.16 -11.85 -5.36
C ALA A 272 -11.55 -12.88 -4.38
N VAL A 273 -10.38 -13.44 -4.70
CA VAL A 273 -9.69 -14.37 -3.81
C VAL A 273 -9.16 -13.66 -2.57
N LYS A 274 -8.57 -12.47 -2.73
CA LYS A 274 -8.07 -11.65 -1.60
C LYS A 274 -9.20 -11.18 -0.69
N LEU A 275 -10.40 -10.94 -1.22
CA LEU A 275 -11.56 -10.59 -0.41
C LEU A 275 -12.01 -11.75 0.49
N GLY A 276 -11.93 -12.99 -0.02
CA GLY A 276 -12.24 -14.19 0.77
C GLY A 276 -11.11 -14.67 1.69
N ASP A 277 -9.86 -14.30 1.39
CA ASP A 277 -8.67 -14.68 2.16
C ASP A 277 -7.60 -13.59 2.06
N PRO A 278 -7.64 -12.62 2.98
CA PRO A 278 -6.73 -11.47 2.97
C PRO A 278 -5.25 -11.83 3.13
N SER A 279 -4.94 -13.04 3.61
CA SER A 279 -3.56 -13.50 3.81
C SER A 279 -2.88 -13.98 2.52
N SER A 280 -3.65 -14.16 1.45
CA SER A 280 -3.19 -14.70 0.18
C SER A 280 -2.23 -13.75 -0.55
N THR A 281 -1.09 -14.27 -1.00
CA THR A 281 -0.19 -13.51 -1.88
C THR A 281 -0.69 -13.56 -3.33
N GLU A 282 -0.55 -12.45 -4.06
CA GLU A 282 -0.87 -12.39 -5.49
C GLU A 282 -0.17 -13.48 -6.30
N LYS A 283 1.09 -13.76 -5.99
CA LYS A 283 1.89 -14.80 -6.64
C LYS A 283 1.26 -16.19 -6.53
N ASP A 284 0.74 -16.55 -5.36
CA ASP A 284 0.14 -17.87 -5.14
C ASP A 284 -1.15 -18.02 -5.96
N ILE A 285 -1.93 -16.93 -6.06
CA ILE A 285 -3.14 -16.86 -6.91
C ILE A 285 -2.76 -16.97 -8.38
N GLU A 286 -1.72 -16.23 -8.82
CA GLU A 286 -1.23 -16.31 -10.20
C GLU A 286 -0.70 -17.69 -10.57
N ASP A 287 0.00 -18.36 -9.64
CA ASP A 287 0.49 -19.71 -9.85
C ASP A 287 -0.67 -20.73 -9.94
N ALA A 288 -1.73 -20.55 -9.15
CA ALA A 288 -2.96 -21.32 -9.30
C ALA A 288 -3.62 -21.08 -10.67
N ILE A 289 -3.75 -19.82 -11.12
CA ILE A 289 -4.26 -19.48 -12.47
C ILE A 289 -3.41 -20.17 -13.55
N LYS A 290 -2.07 -20.11 -13.45
CA LYS A 290 -1.14 -20.74 -14.41
C LYS A 290 -1.39 -22.24 -14.51
N ILE A 291 -1.48 -22.92 -13.37
CA ILE A 291 -1.72 -24.37 -13.31
C ILE A 291 -3.08 -24.69 -13.92
N TRP A 292 -4.12 -23.93 -13.56
CA TRP A 292 -5.46 -24.14 -14.10
C TRP A 292 -5.50 -23.98 -15.63
N LEU A 293 -4.92 -22.91 -16.19
CA LEU A 293 -4.88 -22.72 -17.65
C LEU A 293 -4.05 -23.80 -18.36
N LYS A 294 -2.94 -24.25 -17.75
CA LYS A 294 -2.08 -25.30 -18.32
C LYS A 294 -2.86 -26.60 -18.55
N HIS A 295 -3.72 -26.99 -17.61
CA HIS A 295 -4.49 -28.23 -17.69
C HIS A 295 -5.83 -28.10 -18.45
N ALA A 296 -6.17 -26.91 -18.99
CA ALA A 296 -7.42 -26.72 -19.73
C ALA A 296 -7.64 -27.71 -20.90
N PRO A 297 -6.64 -28.00 -21.76
CA PRO A 297 -6.82 -28.96 -22.85
C PRO A 297 -7.11 -30.39 -22.36
N GLU A 298 -6.45 -30.81 -21.27
CA GLU A 298 -6.63 -32.12 -20.65
C GLU A 298 -8.02 -32.23 -20.00
N ARG A 299 -8.46 -31.18 -19.29
CA ARG A 299 -9.81 -31.12 -18.71
C ARG A 299 -10.89 -31.18 -19.78
N LEU A 300 -10.71 -30.48 -20.88
CA LEU A 300 -11.66 -30.49 -22.01
C LEU A 300 -11.83 -31.90 -22.59
N GLN A 301 -10.71 -32.62 -22.78
CA GLN A 301 -10.75 -34.01 -23.28
C GLN A 301 -11.44 -34.95 -22.29
N ARG A 302 -11.21 -34.78 -20.99
CA ARG A 302 -11.85 -35.60 -19.94
C ARG A 302 -13.35 -35.38 -19.87
N ASN A 303 -13.79 -34.13 -19.88
CA ASN A 303 -15.22 -33.79 -19.80
C ASN A 303 -15.98 -34.30 -21.04
N GLY A 304 -15.38 -34.23 -22.23
CA GLY A 304 -15.98 -34.78 -23.46
C GLY A 304 -16.07 -36.31 -23.50
N LYS A 305 -15.27 -37.02 -22.71
CA LYS A 305 -15.35 -38.49 -22.55
C LYS A 305 -16.41 -38.92 -21.53
N GLN A 306 -16.77 -38.06 -20.57
CA GLN A 306 -17.79 -38.35 -19.55
C GLN A 306 -19.21 -38.07 -20.03
N GLN A 307 -19.38 -37.36 -21.16
CA GLN A 307 -20.67 -37.04 -21.77
C GLN A 307 -21.07 -38.00 -22.90
N LYS A 308 -20.22 -39.00 -23.21
CA LYS A 308 -20.52 -40.11 -24.12
C LYS A 308 -20.80 -41.36 -23.31
#